data_AF-A0A7V2X824-F1
#
_entry.id   AF-A0A7V2X824-F1
#
_cell.length_a   1.000
_cell.length_b   1.000
_cell.length_c   1.000
_cell.angle_alpha   90.00
_cell.angle_beta   90.00
_cell.angle_gamma   90.00
#
_symmetry.space_group_name_H-M   'P 1'
#
loop_
_entity.id
_entity.type
_entity.pdbx_description
1 polymer ?
#
loop_
_entity_poly.entity_id
_entity_poly.type
_entity_poly.pdbx_seq_one_letter_code
_entity_poly.pdbx_strand_id
1 'polypeptide(L)'
;MRRVLGLAVAVCLILIGCRGTAPPSSDSPLVPLQKANLASVLEEHEGLEVFWENAKEVRDFYRGGVQQKAKAEKKYREKQYPEALRHYAASCEFLRVVLNYIDQDSAEYVLFEGTEILFFPNLLMADNYLKSGLIQKNLGKESSARRSWKQAHTYVLKSLQAERTEWALAVERELESLLNPPKP
;
A
#
# COMPACT_ATOMS: atom_id res chain seq x y z
N MET A 1 22.23 -0.57 49.38
CA MET A 1 23.25 -0.55 48.31
C MET A 1 22.64 -1.11 47.04
N ARG A 2 22.76 -0.36 45.94
CA ARG A 2 22.26 -0.66 44.58
C ARG A 2 22.93 -1.91 44.00
N ARG A 3 22.22 -2.61 43.10
CA ARG A 3 22.68 -2.93 41.73
C ARG A 3 21.51 -3.48 40.91
N VAL A 4 20.93 -2.58 40.11
CA VAL A 4 20.04 -2.90 38.98
C VAL A 4 20.96 -3.32 37.83
N LEU A 5 20.83 -4.54 37.33
CA LEU A 5 21.54 -5.00 36.15
C LEU A 5 20.65 -4.70 34.94
N GLY A 6 20.92 -3.57 34.28
CA GLY A 6 20.28 -3.19 33.03
C GLY A 6 20.80 -4.06 31.90
N LEU A 7 19.89 -4.73 31.20
CA LEU A 7 20.16 -5.43 29.94
C LEU A 7 20.16 -4.37 28.83
N ALA A 8 21.34 -4.02 28.32
CA ALA A 8 21.47 -3.10 27.20
C ALA A 8 21.17 -3.83 25.88
N VAL A 9 20.05 -3.50 25.24
CA VAL A 9 19.76 -3.91 23.87
C VAL A 9 20.57 -2.99 22.95
N ALA A 10 21.57 -3.56 22.28
CA ALA A 10 22.33 -2.85 21.26
C ALA A 10 21.52 -2.80 19.97
N VAL A 11 20.93 -1.63 19.68
CA VAL A 11 20.30 -1.33 18.39
C VAL A 11 21.37 -0.72 17.50
N CYS A 12 21.96 -1.51 16.59
CA CYS A 12 22.82 -1.00 15.52
C CYS A 12 21.94 -0.36 14.43
N LEU A 13 21.72 0.95 14.53
CA LEU A 13 21.19 1.77 13.43
C LEU A 13 22.35 2.16 12.51
N ILE A 14 22.57 1.41 11.44
CA ILE A 14 23.38 1.90 10.31
C ILE A 14 22.40 2.60 9.37
N LEU A 15 22.28 3.91 9.55
CA LEU A 15 21.59 4.82 8.64
C LEU A 15 22.42 4.93 7.35
N ILE A 16 22.12 4.09 6.35
CA ILE A 16 22.47 4.41 4.97
C ILE A 16 21.52 5.53 4.56
N GLY A 17 22.08 6.72 4.37
CA GLY A 17 21.33 7.95 4.18
C GLY A 17 20.31 7.84 3.05
N CYS A 18 19.07 8.17 3.38
CA CYS A 18 18.07 8.59 2.40
C CYS A 18 18.62 9.85 1.72
N ARG A 19 19.24 9.69 0.54
CA ARG A 19 19.22 10.79 -0.42
C ARG A 19 17.75 11.06 -0.68
N GLY A 20 17.25 12.21 -0.23
CA GLY A 20 15.96 12.71 -0.65
C GLY A 20 15.98 12.80 -2.16
N THR A 21 15.44 11.77 -2.81
CA THR A 21 15.16 11.76 -4.23
C THR A 21 14.18 12.89 -4.46
N ALA A 22 14.58 13.86 -5.27
CA ALA A 22 13.65 14.87 -5.74
C ALA A 22 12.45 14.12 -6.37
N PRO A 23 11.21 14.58 -6.16
CA PRO A 23 10.06 13.95 -6.78
C PRO A 23 10.32 13.82 -8.29
N PRO A 24 9.94 12.70 -8.91
CA PRO A 24 10.13 12.47 -10.33
C PRO A 24 9.49 13.62 -11.10
N SER A 25 10.26 14.20 -12.01
CA SER A 25 9.75 15.22 -12.92
C SER A 25 8.61 14.65 -13.76
N SER A 26 7.77 15.50 -14.37
CA SER A 26 6.77 15.06 -15.35
C SER A 26 7.33 14.23 -16.50
N ASP A 27 8.65 14.31 -16.70
CA ASP A 27 9.41 13.67 -17.77
C ASP A 27 10.06 12.35 -17.32
N SER A 28 9.89 11.96 -16.05
CA SER A 28 10.34 10.66 -15.57
C SER A 28 9.63 9.53 -16.34
N PRO A 29 10.37 8.48 -16.75
CA PRO A 29 9.81 7.38 -17.52
C PRO A 29 8.59 6.78 -16.83
N LEU A 30 7.50 6.65 -17.56
CA LEU A 30 6.29 6.01 -17.07
C LEU A 30 6.51 4.50 -16.96
N VAL A 31 6.32 3.93 -15.78
CA VAL A 31 6.38 2.47 -15.57
C VAL A 31 5.12 1.82 -16.16
N PRO A 32 5.24 0.92 -17.14
CA PRO A 32 4.10 0.35 -17.84
C PRO A 32 3.36 -0.70 -16.99
N LEU A 33 2.07 -0.90 -17.26
CA LEU A 33 1.24 -1.90 -16.56
C LEU A 33 1.80 -3.31 -16.64
N GLN A 34 2.45 -3.66 -17.75
CA GLN A 34 3.06 -4.99 -17.92
C GLN A 34 4.21 -5.20 -16.92
N LYS A 35 4.86 -4.13 -16.45
CA LYS A 35 5.93 -4.17 -15.45
C LYS A 35 5.39 -4.07 -14.03
N ALA A 36 4.45 -3.15 -13.76
CA ALA A 36 3.91 -2.93 -12.43
C ALA A 36 2.38 -2.91 -12.45
N ASN A 37 1.77 -3.94 -11.87
CA ASN A 37 0.33 -4.04 -11.69
C ASN A 37 0.00 -4.84 -10.41
N LEU A 38 -1.26 -4.76 -9.98
CA LEU A 38 -1.69 -5.44 -8.76
C LEU A 38 -1.44 -6.94 -8.80
N ALA A 39 -1.70 -7.63 -9.91
CA ALA A 39 -1.54 -9.08 -9.97
C ALA A 39 -0.09 -9.50 -9.73
N SER A 40 0.87 -8.82 -10.35
CA SER A 40 2.30 -9.04 -10.13
C SER A 40 2.71 -8.81 -8.67
N VAL A 41 2.24 -7.73 -8.04
CA VAL A 41 2.50 -7.47 -6.61
C VAL A 41 1.92 -8.58 -5.72
N LEU A 42 0.72 -9.08 -6.03
CA LEU A 42 0.13 -10.17 -5.25
C LEU A 42 0.94 -11.47 -5.41
N GLU A 43 1.35 -11.80 -6.64
CA GLU A 43 2.10 -13.00 -6.99
C GLU A 43 3.49 -13.02 -6.32
N GLU A 44 4.25 -11.92 -6.36
CA GLU A 44 5.58 -11.81 -5.73
C GLU A 44 5.54 -12.05 -4.21
N HIS A 45 4.40 -11.83 -3.58
CA HIS A 45 4.21 -11.96 -2.14
C HIS A 45 3.31 -13.14 -1.75
N GLU A 46 3.04 -14.05 -2.68
CA GLU A 46 2.52 -15.37 -2.37
C GLU A 46 3.55 -16.14 -1.55
N GLY A 47 3.11 -16.77 -0.45
CA GLY A 47 4.02 -17.47 0.46
C GLY A 47 3.39 -17.72 1.82
N LEU A 48 4.24 -18.01 2.81
CA LEU A 48 3.79 -18.25 4.18
C LEU A 48 3.01 -17.04 4.70
N GLU A 49 1.86 -17.33 5.30
CA GLU A 49 0.99 -16.30 5.86
C GLU A 49 1.69 -15.55 7.00
N VAL A 50 1.67 -14.22 6.93
CA VAL A 50 2.14 -13.35 8.01
C VAL A 50 1.00 -13.07 8.97
N PHE A 51 1.18 -13.52 10.20
CA PHE A 51 0.36 -13.09 11.34
C PHE A 51 0.97 -11.84 11.96
N TRP A 52 0.13 -10.92 12.42
CA TRP A 52 0.56 -9.64 12.97
C TRP A 52 1.56 -9.83 14.12
N GLU A 53 1.30 -10.79 14.98
CA GLU A 53 2.09 -11.12 16.18
C GLU A 53 3.50 -11.65 15.83
N ASN A 54 3.67 -12.17 14.61
CA ASN A 54 4.91 -12.77 14.15
C ASN A 54 5.71 -11.83 13.25
N ALA A 55 5.15 -10.68 12.85
CA ALA A 55 5.84 -9.68 12.04
C ALA A 55 6.91 -8.96 12.88
N LYS A 56 8.17 -9.00 12.42
CA LYS A 56 9.30 -8.40 13.15
C LYS A 56 9.97 -7.28 12.36
N GLU A 57 9.92 -7.36 11.04
CA GLU A 57 10.61 -6.44 10.14
C GLU A 57 9.63 -5.74 9.20
N VAL A 58 10.00 -4.57 8.67
CA VAL A 58 9.16 -3.78 7.75
C VAL A 58 8.66 -4.62 6.57
N ARG A 59 9.49 -5.54 6.05
CA ARG A 59 9.12 -6.48 4.99
C ARG A 59 8.02 -7.47 5.39
N ASP A 60 7.97 -7.89 6.65
CA ASP A 60 6.90 -8.76 7.13
C ASP A 60 5.58 -7.99 7.13
N PHE A 61 5.60 -6.73 7.55
CA PHE A 61 4.41 -5.89 7.51
C PHE A 61 3.96 -5.61 6.07
N TYR A 62 4.89 -5.35 5.15
CA TYR A 62 4.55 -5.18 3.73
C TYR A 62 3.91 -6.44 3.16
N ARG A 63 4.55 -7.61 3.33
CA ARG A 63 4.00 -8.90 2.89
C ARG A 63 2.64 -9.19 3.53
N GLY A 64 2.48 -8.94 4.83
CA GLY A 64 1.19 -9.10 5.53
C GLY A 64 0.11 -8.19 4.94
N GLY A 65 0.45 -6.94 4.62
CA GLY A 65 -0.44 -6.00 3.92
C GLY A 65 -0.88 -6.52 2.56
N VAL A 66 0.06 -7.00 1.74
CA VAL A 66 -0.22 -7.57 0.42
C VAL A 66 -1.10 -8.83 0.51
N GLN A 67 -0.80 -9.74 1.46
CA GLN A 67 -1.58 -10.95 1.66
C GLN A 67 -3.02 -10.66 2.14
N GLN A 68 -3.22 -9.70 3.04
CA GLN A 68 -4.57 -9.27 3.42
C GLN A 68 -5.31 -8.64 2.24
N LYS A 69 -4.63 -7.88 1.38
CA LYS A 69 -5.23 -7.37 0.14
C LYS A 69 -5.65 -8.51 -0.79
N ALA A 70 -4.82 -9.53 -0.99
CA ALA A 70 -5.17 -10.69 -1.82
C ALA A 70 -6.47 -11.37 -1.31
N LYS A 71 -6.59 -11.53 0.01
CA LYS A 71 -7.83 -12.03 0.65
C LYS A 71 -9.01 -11.10 0.40
N ALA A 72 -8.82 -9.79 0.50
CA ALA A 72 -9.84 -8.79 0.22
C ALA A 72 -10.33 -8.84 -1.24
N GLU A 73 -9.41 -8.90 -2.21
CA GLU A 73 -9.72 -9.00 -3.65
C GLU A 73 -10.54 -10.25 -3.97
N LYS A 74 -10.21 -11.39 -3.34
CA LYS A 74 -11.00 -12.63 -3.46
C LYS A 74 -12.43 -12.41 -2.95
N LYS A 75 -12.58 -11.86 -1.74
CA LYS A 75 -13.89 -11.61 -1.12
C LYS A 75 -14.71 -10.58 -1.87
N TYR A 76 -14.06 -9.56 -2.43
CA TYR A 76 -14.69 -8.55 -3.26
C TYR A 76 -15.29 -9.15 -4.54
N ARG A 77 -14.54 -10.00 -5.25
CA ARG A 77 -15.03 -10.74 -6.44
C ARG A 77 -16.21 -11.67 -6.09
N GLU A 78 -16.15 -12.31 -4.93
CA GLU A 78 -17.23 -13.16 -4.39
C GLU A 78 -18.43 -12.35 -3.87
N LYS A 79 -18.40 -11.01 -3.96
CA LYS A 79 -19.40 -10.07 -3.41
C LYS A 79 -19.65 -10.22 -1.91
N GLN A 80 -18.69 -10.81 -1.19
CA GLN A 80 -18.67 -10.90 0.28
C GLN A 80 -18.13 -9.60 0.86
N TYR A 81 -18.95 -8.55 0.75
CA TYR A 81 -18.54 -7.17 1.03
C TYR A 81 -18.10 -6.90 2.48
N PRO A 82 -18.77 -7.41 3.53
CA PRO A 82 -18.28 -7.23 4.90
C PRO A 82 -16.88 -7.82 5.12
N GLU A 83 -16.64 -9.02 4.60
CA GLU A 83 -15.35 -9.70 4.70
C GLU A 83 -14.27 -8.98 3.88
N ALA A 84 -14.61 -8.53 2.67
CA ALA A 84 -13.71 -7.73 1.84
C ALA A 84 -13.27 -6.45 2.56
N LEU A 85 -14.22 -5.70 3.14
CA LEU A 85 -13.92 -4.48 3.91
C LEU A 85 -13.01 -4.77 5.11
N ARG A 86 -13.23 -5.88 5.82
CA ARG A 86 -12.39 -6.29 6.95
C ARG A 86 -10.95 -6.56 6.51
N HIS A 87 -10.78 -7.27 5.39
CA HIS A 87 -9.45 -7.57 4.86
C HIS A 87 -8.75 -6.35 4.26
N TYR A 88 -9.47 -5.45 3.58
CA TYR A 88 -8.91 -4.17 3.13
C TYR A 88 -8.45 -3.32 4.32
N ALA A 89 -9.24 -3.22 5.39
CA ALA A 89 -8.84 -2.51 6.59
C ALA A 89 -7.60 -3.13 7.24
N ALA A 90 -7.55 -4.46 7.37
CA ALA A 90 -6.37 -5.15 7.90
C ALA A 90 -5.12 -4.91 7.03
N SER A 91 -5.27 -4.94 5.70
CA SER A 91 -4.20 -4.58 4.76
C SER A 91 -3.69 -3.16 5.02
N CYS A 92 -4.59 -2.19 5.18
CA CYS A 92 -4.19 -0.81 5.49
C CYS A 92 -3.46 -0.68 6.83
N GLU A 93 -3.83 -1.44 7.86
CA GLU A 93 -3.12 -1.42 9.15
C GLU A 93 -1.68 -1.88 9.01
N PHE A 94 -1.44 -2.97 8.27
CA PHE A 94 -0.10 -3.47 7.97
C PHE A 94 0.71 -2.43 7.17
N LEU A 95 0.15 -1.90 6.09
CA LEU A 95 0.82 -0.94 5.23
C LEU A 95 1.11 0.39 5.93
N ARG A 96 0.28 0.79 6.90
CA ARG A 96 0.53 1.97 7.72
C ARG A 96 1.79 1.83 8.57
N VAL A 97 2.10 0.63 9.07
CA VAL A 97 3.39 0.38 9.75
C VAL A 97 4.54 0.57 8.77
N VAL A 98 4.43 0.03 7.56
CA VAL A 98 5.45 0.19 6.51
C VAL A 98 5.72 1.66 6.21
N LEU A 99 4.66 2.45 6.00
CA LEU A 99 4.75 3.87 5.67
C LEU A 99 5.34 4.74 6.80
N ASN A 100 5.46 4.24 8.03
CA ASN A 100 6.18 4.94 9.10
C ASN A 100 7.71 4.86 8.95
N TYR A 101 8.21 3.91 8.16
CA TYR A 101 9.64 3.68 7.94
C TYR A 101 10.07 3.96 6.50
N ILE A 102 9.23 3.59 5.53
CA ILE A 102 9.48 3.77 4.10
C ILE A 102 8.19 4.32 3.49
N ASP A 103 8.17 5.61 3.18
CA ASP A 103 6.99 6.34 2.72
C ASP A 103 6.92 6.50 1.19
N GLN A 104 7.84 5.87 0.45
CA GLN A 104 7.95 5.94 -1.00
C GLN A 104 7.61 4.60 -1.66
N ASP A 105 6.99 4.69 -2.84
CA ASP A 105 6.79 3.55 -3.75
C ASP A 105 8.02 3.41 -4.66
N SER A 106 8.28 2.19 -5.14
CA SER A 106 9.38 1.87 -6.06
C SER A 106 9.05 0.63 -6.88
N ALA A 107 9.33 0.70 -8.19
CA ALA A 107 9.22 -0.43 -9.09
C ALA A 107 10.44 -1.38 -9.05
N GLU A 108 11.51 -0.98 -8.36
CA GLU A 108 12.82 -1.66 -8.33
C GLU A 108 13.40 -1.60 -6.91
N TYR A 109 12.60 -1.96 -5.90
CA TYR A 109 13.06 -1.88 -4.51
C TYR A 109 14.04 -3.02 -4.21
N VAL A 110 15.31 -2.66 -4.01
CA VAL A 110 16.40 -3.62 -3.78
C VAL A 110 16.41 -4.10 -2.32
N LEU A 111 16.24 -5.40 -2.12
CA LEU A 111 16.41 -6.06 -0.84
C LEU A 111 17.90 -6.24 -0.50
N PHE A 112 18.20 -6.51 0.78
CA PHE A 112 19.57 -6.73 1.26
C PHE A 112 20.34 -7.82 0.50
N GLU A 113 19.64 -8.78 -0.09
CA GLU A 113 20.21 -9.90 -0.87
C GLU A 113 20.39 -9.55 -2.36
N GLY A 114 20.13 -8.31 -2.77
CA GLY A 114 20.24 -7.83 -4.15
C GLY A 114 19.03 -8.12 -5.03
N THR A 115 18.02 -8.83 -4.51
CA THR A 115 16.76 -9.08 -5.20
C THR A 115 15.90 -7.82 -5.25
N GLU A 116 15.42 -7.47 -6.44
CA GLU A 116 14.45 -6.39 -6.64
C GLU A 116 13.01 -6.89 -6.49
N ILE A 117 12.15 -6.09 -5.87
CA ILE A 117 10.71 -6.37 -5.73
C ILE A 117 9.87 -5.15 -6.11
N LEU A 118 8.61 -5.38 -6.47
CA LEU A 118 7.61 -4.33 -6.60
C LEU A 118 7.15 -3.87 -5.21
N PHE A 119 7.51 -2.63 -4.84
CA PHE A 119 7.25 -2.08 -3.52
C PHE A 119 6.34 -0.85 -3.60
N PHE A 120 5.02 -1.05 -3.46
CA PHE A 120 4.03 0.00 -3.68
C PHE A 120 3.08 0.21 -2.49
N PRO A 121 3.57 0.50 -1.27
CA PRO A 121 2.71 0.65 -0.10
C PRO A 121 1.67 1.77 -0.24
N ASN A 122 1.99 2.89 -0.89
CA ASN A 122 1.01 3.96 -1.13
C ASN A 122 -0.02 3.56 -2.18
N LEU A 123 0.38 2.97 -3.31
CA LEU A 123 -0.58 2.54 -4.34
C LEU A 123 -1.53 1.46 -3.83
N LEU A 124 -1.02 0.52 -3.02
CA LEU A 124 -1.84 -0.51 -2.38
C LEU A 124 -2.86 0.11 -1.40
N MET A 125 -2.44 1.09 -0.59
CA MET A 125 -3.35 1.87 0.27
C MET A 125 -4.42 2.59 -0.56
N ALA A 126 -4.03 3.23 -1.66
CA ALA A 126 -4.94 3.93 -2.55
C ALA A 126 -5.99 2.99 -3.13
N ASP A 127 -5.57 1.85 -3.68
CA ASP A 127 -6.46 0.86 -4.26
C ASP A 127 -7.40 0.25 -3.20
N ASN A 128 -6.89 -0.08 -2.00
CA ASN A 128 -7.71 -0.56 -0.88
C ASN A 128 -8.83 0.41 -0.52
N TYR A 129 -8.52 1.71 -0.41
CA TYR A 129 -9.54 2.73 -0.12
C TYR A 129 -10.49 2.96 -1.29
N LEU A 130 -10.01 2.90 -2.54
CA LEU A 130 -10.87 2.96 -3.73
C LEU A 130 -11.91 1.83 -3.70
N LYS A 131 -11.48 0.57 -3.56
CA LYS A 131 -12.37 -0.59 -3.51
C LYS A 131 -13.29 -0.55 -2.29
N SER A 132 -12.80 -0.14 -1.13
CA SER A 132 -13.63 0.06 0.06
C SER A 132 -14.73 1.10 -0.19
N GLY A 133 -14.41 2.20 -0.88
CA GLY A 133 -15.39 3.22 -1.25
C GLY A 133 -16.44 2.71 -2.25
N LEU A 134 -16.04 1.91 -3.25
CA LEU A 134 -16.97 1.27 -4.17
C LEU A 134 -17.93 0.32 -3.45
N ILE A 135 -17.43 -0.50 -2.51
CA ILE A 135 -18.28 -1.36 -1.67
C ILE A 135 -19.26 -0.50 -0.87
N GLN A 136 -18.79 0.55 -0.21
CA GLN A 136 -19.64 1.43 0.61
C GLN A 136 -20.73 2.09 -0.21
N LYS A 137 -20.42 2.54 -1.43
CA LYS A 137 -21.40 3.06 -2.39
C LYS A 137 -22.47 2.01 -2.71
N ASN A 138 -22.05 0.78 -3.03
CA ASN A 138 -22.97 -0.34 -3.33
C ASN A 138 -23.88 -0.69 -2.14
N LEU A 139 -23.45 -0.39 -0.92
CA LEU A 139 -24.24 -0.55 0.32
C LEU A 139 -25.06 0.69 0.68
N GLY A 140 -25.17 1.68 -0.20
CA GLY A 140 -25.92 2.93 0.04
C GLY A 140 -25.25 3.90 1.02
N LYS A 141 -23.97 3.69 1.36
CA LYS A 141 -23.22 4.50 2.35
C LYS A 141 -22.38 5.58 1.66
N GLU A 142 -23.04 6.49 0.95
CA GLU A 142 -22.39 7.50 0.09
C GLU A 142 -21.37 8.38 0.84
N SER A 143 -21.69 8.82 2.06
CA SER A 143 -20.79 9.65 2.84
C SER A 143 -19.50 8.91 3.23
N SER A 144 -19.61 7.62 3.53
CA SER A 144 -18.46 6.75 3.80
C SER A 144 -17.64 6.53 2.52
N ALA A 145 -18.32 6.24 1.41
CA ALA A 145 -17.68 6.04 0.11
C ALA A 145 -16.81 7.24 -0.27
N ARG A 146 -17.38 8.45 -0.16
CA ARG A 146 -16.66 9.70 -0.43
C ARG A 146 -15.48 9.93 0.49
N ARG A 147 -15.57 9.57 1.78
CA ARG A 147 -14.41 9.64 2.70
C ARG A 147 -13.31 8.67 2.28
N SER A 148 -13.65 7.45 1.91
CA SER A 148 -12.70 6.46 1.41
C SER A 148 -12.00 6.95 0.13
N TRP A 149 -12.74 7.48 -0.85
CA TRP A 149 -12.13 8.01 -2.07
C TRP A 149 -11.21 9.22 -1.85
N LYS A 150 -11.53 10.10 -0.89
CA LYS A 150 -10.60 11.18 -0.51
C LYS A 150 -9.29 10.65 0.09
N GLN A 151 -9.37 9.60 0.91
CA GLN A 151 -8.18 8.92 1.42
C GLN A 151 -7.40 8.27 0.29
N ALA A 152 -8.07 7.53 -0.60
CA ALA A 152 -7.45 6.92 -1.77
C ALA A 152 -6.69 7.95 -2.62
N HIS A 153 -7.31 9.10 -2.87
CA HIS A 153 -6.70 10.19 -3.64
C HIS A 153 -5.43 10.74 -2.97
N THR A 154 -5.40 10.79 -1.63
CA THR A 154 -4.18 11.23 -0.91
C THR A 154 -3.02 10.27 -1.15
N TYR A 155 -3.28 8.96 -1.13
CA TYR A 155 -2.24 7.95 -1.32
C TYR A 155 -1.82 7.79 -2.79
N VAL A 156 -2.74 7.90 -3.75
CA VAL A 156 -2.36 7.81 -5.17
C VAL A 156 -1.46 8.96 -5.59
N LEU A 157 -1.70 10.18 -5.07
CA LEU A 157 -0.82 11.32 -5.33
C LEU A 157 0.59 11.10 -4.77
N LYS A 158 0.71 10.51 -3.57
CA LYS A 158 2.01 10.13 -3.00
C LYS A 158 2.72 9.06 -3.83
N SER A 159 1.98 8.06 -4.30
CA SER A 159 2.50 7.02 -5.20
C SER A 159 3.06 7.64 -6.48
N LEU A 160 2.27 8.48 -7.18
CA LEU A 160 2.68 9.17 -8.40
C LEU A 160 3.87 10.13 -8.20
N GLN A 161 4.01 10.70 -7.00
CA GLN A 161 5.16 11.52 -6.59
C GLN A 161 6.41 10.71 -6.25
N ALA A 162 6.33 9.39 -6.10
CA ALA A 162 7.48 8.55 -5.83
C ALA A 162 7.86 7.74 -7.08
N GLU A 163 6.87 7.05 -7.67
CA GLU A 163 7.04 6.17 -8.81
C GLU A 163 5.83 6.32 -9.75
N ARG A 164 6.06 6.88 -10.93
CA ARG A 164 4.98 7.15 -11.87
C ARG A 164 4.63 5.87 -12.63
N THR A 165 3.55 5.20 -12.23
CA THR A 165 3.06 3.97 -12.88
C THR A 165 1.76 4.20 -13.63
N GLU A 166 1.55 3.46 -14.72
CA GLU A 166 0.26 3.43 -15.42
C GLU A 166 -0.88 2.92 -14.51
N TRP A 167 -0.57 2.03 -13.56
CA TRP A 167 -1.53 1.56 -12.55
C TRP A 167 -2.00 2.71 -11.65
N ALA A 168 -1.08 3.51 -11.11
CA ALA A 168 -1.43 4.67 -10.30
C ALA A 168 -2.24 5.70 -11.09
N LEU A 169 -1.88 5.97 -12.35
CA LEU A 169 -2.65 6.86 -13.23
C LEU A 169 -4.05 6.33 -13.54
N ALA A 170 -4.25 5.00 -13.59
CA ALA A 170 -5.58 4.42 -13.75
C ALA A 170 -6.44 4.62 -12.49
N VAL A 171 -5.85 4.39 -11.30
CA VAL A 171 -6.52 4.61 -10.00
C VAL A 171 -6.89 6.09 -9.82
N GLU A 172 -5.99 7.01 -10.16
CA GLU A 172 -6.23 8.46 -10.09
C GLU A 172 -7.42 8.87 -10.97
N ARG A 173 -7.44 8.47 -12.25
CA ARG A 173 -8.55 8.76 -13.18
C ARG A 173 -9.89 8.22 -12.68
N GLU A 174 -9.91 7.01 -12.13
CA GLU A 174 -11.14 6.44 -11.54
C GLU A 174 -11.62 7.30 -10.36
N LEU A 175 -10.71 7.71 -9.46
CA LEU A 175 -11.03 8.56 -8.31
C LEU A 175 -11.53 9.94 -8.70
N GLU A 176 -10.94 10.57 -9.72
CA GLU A 176 -11.40 11.87 -10.24
C GLU A 176 -12.85 11.80 -10.72
N SER A 177 -13.20 10.74 -11.46
CA SER A 177 -14.57 10.52 -11.95
C SER A 177 -15.59 10.30 -10.82
N LEU A 178 -15.16 9.67 -9.72
CA LEU A 178 -16.00 9.39 -8.55
C LEU A 178 -16.18 10.62 -7.65
N LEU A 179 -15.14 11.44 -7.50
CA LEU A 179 -15.15 12.63 -6.65
C LEU A 179 -15.78 13.85 -7.31
N ASN A 180 -15.66 13.95 -8.63
CA ASN A 180 -16.18 15.05 -9.44
C ASN A 180 -17.04 14.50 -10.59
N PRO A 181 -18.20 13.87 -10.28
CA PRO A 181 -19.07 13.34 -11.32
C PRO A 181 -19.52 14.47 -12.26
N PRO A 182 -19.60 14.23 -13.59
CA PRO A 182 -20.10 15.22 -14.51
C PRO A 182 -21.51 15.67 -14.07
N LYS A 183 -21.76 16.97 -14.15
CA LYS A 183 -23.09 17.52 -13.86
C LYS A 183 -24.08 16.93 -14.89
N PRO A 184 -25.29 16.55 -14.45
CA PRO A 184 -26.33 16.06 -15.34
C PRO A 184 -26.74 17.12 -16.36
#